data_AF-A0A3C1T1M6-F1
#
_entry.id   AF-A0A3C1T1M6-F1
#
_cell.length_a   1.000
_cell.length_b   1.000
_cell.length_c   1.000
_cell.angle_alpha   90.00
_cell.angle_beta   90.00
_cell.angle_gamma   90.00
#
_symmetry.space_group_name_H-M   'P 1'
#
loop_
_entity.id
_entity.type
_entity.pdbx_description
1 polymer ?
#
loop_
_entity_poly.entity_id
_entity_poly.type
_entity_poly.pdbx_seq_one_letter_code
_entity_poly.pdbx_strand_id
1 'polypeptide(L)'
;MKRIVALLALTFFFQFTYAQEPELLNKIGNRVRSFGGGGKGSADTIGFVHRDDKKDSVSITYKFLDSIRTNYFDSSINDFDKYFSVPSSYQYTGNNGAAAYSLIYSPFAKPGWDAGFHAFDIYRFTLEESKFYKSNRPFTQLSYQLASGKEQMIKAFHTQSPRPNWSFGFDYRLVSAPGFFVTQNSNHKSYRLFSNYQGKRKRYAAFLILVGNTIKKSENGGITQDSLLLDPNHKKRYSIPVNLGNANLFEPNPFLSSVTTGNIYKDFTFFFRQTYDIGKRDSVAINDSTTEYLFYPKLRIQHSFTYSSYNFFYKDEKADSIIYKNWYDTTLKLPIDTFYAKERWSV
;
A
#
# COMPACT_ATOMS: atom_id res chain seq x y z
N MET A 1 -14.84 47.54 -41.71
CA MET A 1 -13.98 46.41 -42.12
C MET A 1 -13.44 45.52 -40.98
N LYS A 2 -13.58 45.85 -39.67
CA LYS A 2 -13.12 44.96 -38.58
C LYS A 2 -14.14 43.93 -38.06
N ARG A 3 -15.43 44.09 -38.36
CA ARG A 3 -16.50 43.15 -37.91
C ARG A 3 -16.74 41.97 -38.86
N ILE A 4 -16.32 42.09 -40.12
CA ILE A 4 -16.50 41.03 -41.14
C ILE A 4 -15.39 39.98 -41.05
N VAL A 5 -14.18 40.39 -40.66
CA VAL A 5 -13.05 39.47 -40.45
C VAL A 5 -13.26 38.54 -39.24
N ALA A 6 -13.95 39.01 -38.19
CA ALA A 6 -14.28 38.19 -37.02
C ALA A 6 -15.32 37.10 -37.33
N LEU A 7 -16.21 37.32 -38.31
CA LEU A 7 -17.24 36.37 -38.70
C LEU A 7 -16.68 35.30 -39.66
N LEU A 8 -15.66 35.65 -40.47
CA LEU A 8 -14.89 34.71 -41.27
C LEU A 8 -13.90 33.88 -40.44
N ALA A 9 -13.36 34.41 -39.34
CA ALA A 9 -12.51 33.66 -38.42
C ALA A 9 -13.30 32.64 -37.57
N LEU A 10 -14.60 32.85 -37.36
CA LEU A 10 -15.45 31.94 -36.58
C LEU A 10 -16.02 30.77 -37.40
N THR A 11 -15.95 30.84 -38.73
CA THR A 11 -16.49 29.82 -39.65
C THR A 11 -15.45 28.77 -40.06
N PHE A 12 -14.15 28.98 -39.80
CA PHE A 12 -13.07 28.06 -40.18
C PHE A 12 -12.60 27.08 -39.07
N PHE A 13 -13.23 27.08 -37.89
CA PHE A 13 -12.87 26.18 -36.77
C PHE A 13 -13.92 25.11 -36.43
N PHE A 14 -14.80 24.75 -37.37
CA PHE A 14 -15.64 23.54 -37.23
C PHE A 14 -14.90 22.32 -37.76
N GLN A 15 -14.08 21.70 -36.90
CA GLN A 15 -13.69 20.30 -37.07
C GLN A 15 -14.89 19.44 -36.63
N PHE A 16 -15.41 18.64 -37.56
CA PHE A 16 -16.42 17.62 -37.29
C PHE A 16 -15.83 16.52 -36.42
N THR A 17 -16.19 16.47 -35.14
CA THR A 17 -16.11 15.25 -34.33
C THR A 17 -17.46 14.54 -34.36
N TYR A 18 -17.53 13.42 -35.07
CA TYR A 18 -18.64 12.48 -34.97
C TYR A 18 -18.48 11.64 -33.70
N ALA A 19 -19.25 11.94 -32.67
CA ALA A 19 -19.59 11.00 -31.61
C ALA A 19 -21.12 10.90 -31.59
N GLN A 20 -21.65 9.89 -32.28
CA GLN A 20 -23.07 9.52 -32.20
C GLN A 20 -23.24 8.61 -30.97
N GLU A 21 -23.83 9.13 -29.89
CA GLU A 21 -24.66 8.31 -28.98
C GLU A 21 -26.11 8.45 -29.45
N PRO A 22 -26.72 7.42 -30.05
CA PRO A 22 -28.07 7.52 -30.59
C PRO A 22 -29.13 7.12 -29.55
N GLU A 23 -29.24 7.78 -28.39
CA GLU A 23 -30.28 7.37 -27.40
C GLU A 23 -30.93 8.47 -26.54
N LEU A 24 -30.77 9.76 -26.86
CA LEU A 24 -31.37 10.83 -26.05
C LEU A 24 -32.72 11.37 -26.56
N LEU A 25 -33.09 11.12 -27.82
CA LEU A 25 -34.35 11.61 -28.42
C LEU A 25 -35.51 10.59 -28.39
N ASN A 26 -35.25 9.30 -28.16
CA ASN A 26 -36.29 8.26 -28.09
C ASN A 26 -36.92 8.10 -26.68
N LYS A 27 -36.46 8.84 -25.66
CA LYS A 27 -37.00 8.76 -24.28
C LYS A 27 -38.16 9.72 -23.98
N ILE A 28 -38.48 10.65 -24.89
CA ILE A 28 -39.59 11.60 -24.70
C ILE A 28 -40.89 11.11 -25.37
N GLY A 29 -40.80 10.32 -26.44
CA GLY A 29 -41.97 9.79 -27.17
C GLY A 29 -42.78 8.71 -26.43
N ASN A 30 -42.20 8.03 -25.44
CA ASN A 30 -42.85 6.93 -24.71
C ASN A 30 -43.58 7.34 -23.43
N ARG A 31 -43.63 8.64 -23.08
CA ARG A 31 -44.31 9.11 -21.85
C ARG A 31 -45.75 9.63 -22.05
N VAL A 32 -46.31 9.56 -23.27
CA VAL A 32 -47.66 10.11 -23.55
C VAL A 32 -48.71 9.04 -23.91
N ARG A 33 -48.37 7.74 -23.92
CA ARG A 33 -49.33 6.64 -24.25
C ARG A 33 -49.75 5.76 -23.07
N SER A 34 -49.76 6.28 -21.85
CA SER A 34 -50.30 5.54 -20.70
C SER A 34 -51.20 6.42 -19.84
N PHE A 35 -52.27 6.92 -20.46
CA PHE A 35 -53.45 7.42 -19.78
C PHE A 35 -54.66 6.70 -20.38
N GLY A 36 -55.01 5.56 -19.79
CA GLY A 36 -56.21 4.80 -20.16
C GLY A 36 -56.11 3.34 -19.75
N GLY A 37 -56.77 2.97 -18.65
CA GLY A 37 -56.96 1.58 -18.27
C GLY A 37 -56.99 1.36 -16.76
N GLY A 38 -58.17 1.60 -16.16
CA GLY A 38 -58.43 1.20 -14.78
C GLY A 38 -58.39 -0.32 -14.63
N GLY A 39 -57.66 -0.78 -13.61
CA GLY A 39 -57.65 -2.17 -13.15
C GLY A 39 -57.28 -2.18 -11.68
N LYS A 40 -58.29 -2.19 -10.82
CA LYS A 40 -58.16 -2.26 -9.36
C LYS A 40 -57.78 -3.70 -8.99
N GLY A 41 -56.50 -4.04 -9.14
CA GLY A 41 -55.91 -5.27 -8.64
C GLY A 41 -55.46 -5.07 -7.20
N SER A 42 -56.09 -5.77 -6.27
CA SER A 42 -55.63 -5.91 -4.89
C SER A 42 -54.17 -6.35 -4.89
N ALA A 43 -53.25 -5.48 -4.46
CA ALA A 43 -51.86 -5.84 -4.32
C ALA A 43 -51.72 -6.67 -3.05
N ASP A 44 -51.54 -7.98 -3.24
CA ASP A 44 -51.20 -8.93 -2.20
C ASP A 44 -50.09 -8.39 -1.29
N THR A 45 -50.35 -8.38 0.01
CA THR A 45 -49.48 -7.88 1.08
C THR A 45 -48.28 -8.81 1.35
N ILE A 46 -47.86 -9.58 0.36
CA ILE A 46 -46.70 -10.48 0.40
C ILE A 46 -45.86 -10.21 -0.86
N GLY A 47 -45.51 -8.94 -1.07
CA GLY A 47 -44.64 -8.54 -2.16
C GLY A 47 -43.20 -8.98 -1.88
N PHE A 48 -42.71 -10.00 -2.59
CA PHE A 48 -41.29 -10.21 -2.75
C PHE A 48 -40.68 -8.91 -3.29
N VAL A 49 -40.00 -8.15 -2.42
CA VAL A 49 -39.32 -6.92 -2.81
C VAL A 49 -38.26 -7.31 -3.85
N HIS A 50 -38.35 -6.72 -5.04
CA HIS A 50 -37.36 -6.94 -6.10
C HIS A 50 -35.98 -6.56 -5.55
N ARG A 51 -35.02 -7.48 -5.59
CA ARG A 51 -33.67 -7.22 -5.08
C ARG A 51 -33.04 -6.11 -5.92
N ASP A 52 -32.55 -5.08 -5.24
CA ASP A 52 -31.72 -4.06 -5.86
C ASP A 52 -30.26 -4.47 -5.66
N ASP A 53 -29.69 -5.14 -6.65
CA ASP A 53 -28.32 -5.65 -6.59
C ASP A 53 -27.29 -4.54 -6.31
N LYS A 54 -27.59 -3.28 -6.65
CA LYS A 54 -26.72 -2.14 -6.31
C LYS A 54 -26.74 -1.86 -4.81
N LYS A 55 -27.88 -2.06 -4.14
CA LYS A 55 -27.96 -2.00 -2.68
C LYS A 55 -27.19 -3.12 -2.01
N ASP A 56 -26.88 -4.23 -2.66
CA ASP A 56 -26.07 -5.28 -2.03
C ASP A 56 -24.58 -5.21 -2.43
N SER A 57 -24.23 -4.46 -3.49
CA SER A 57 -22.85 -4.31 -3.94
C SER A 57 -21.98 -3.43 -3.04
N VAL A 58 -20.74 -3.86 -2.78
CA VAL A 58 -19.72 -3.02 -2.14
C VAL A 58 -18.92 -2.33 -3.24
N SER A 59 -18.96 -1.00 -3.27
CA SER A 59 -18.19 -0.19 -4.21
C SER A 59 -17.09 0.55 -3.45
N ILE A 60 -15.85 0.23 -3.80
CA ILE A 60 -14.66 0.82 -3.21
C ILE A 60 -13.90 1.52 -4.31
N THR A 61 -13.60 2.78 -4.07
CA THR A 61 -12.75 3.60 -4.92
C THR A 61 -11.58 4.11 -4.11
N TYR A 62 -10.46 4.40 -4.77
CA TYR A 62 -9.31 4.99 -4.10
C TYR A 62 -8.60 6.02 -4.98
N LYS A 63 -7.84 6.89 -4.31
CA LYS A 63 -6.96 7.88 -4.94
C LYS A 63 -5.59 7.86 -4.26
N PHE A 64 -4.55 8.12 -5.04
CA PHE A 64 -3.24 8.49 -4.49
C PHE A 64 -3.25 9.95 -4.07
N LEU A 65 -2.35 10.32 -3.17
CA LEU A 65 -2.27 11.64 -2.55
C LEU A 65 -2.28 12.81 -3.56
N ASP A 66 -1.52 12.68 -4.66
CA ASP A 66 -1.36 13.70 -5.70
C ASP A 66 -2.10 13.35 -7.00
N SER A 67 -2.97 12.33 -6.97
CA SER A 67 -3.72 11.90 -8.15
C SER A 67 -5.16 12.41 -8.12
N ILE A 68 -5.58 13.02 -9.23
CA ILE A 68 -6.97 13.40 -9.46
C ILE A 68 -7.82 12.18 -9.85
N ARG A 69 -7.17 11.19 -10.49
CA ARG A 69 -7.81 9.98 -11.03
C ARG A 69 -8.36 9.12 -9.89
N THR A 70 -9.65 8.83 -9.99
CA THR A 70 -10.29 7.81 -9.15
C THR A 70 -10.03 6.44 -9.76
N ASN A 71 -9.51 5.51 -8.95
CA ASN A 71 -9.34 4.12 -9.34
C ASN A 71 -10.38 3.25 -8.61
N TYR A 72 -10.78 2.16 -9.25
CA TYR A 72 -11.65 1.15 -8.65
C TYR A 72 -10.81 0.10 -7.95
N PHE A 73 -11.35 -0.43 -6.85
CA PHE A 73 -10.77 -1.59 -6.20
C PHE A 73 -10.95 -2.81 -7.09
N ASP A 74 -9.84 -3.49 -7.41
CA ASP A 74 -9.82 -4.70 -8.21
C ASP A 74 -9.76 -5.90 -7.27
N SER A 75 -10.78 -6.77 -7.34
CA SER A 75 -10.85 -8.03 -6.61
C SER A 75 -10.52 -9.25 -7.47
N SER A 76 -10.15 -9.05 -8.74
CA SER A 76 -9.79 -10.15 -9.63
C SER A 76 -8.44 -10.77 -9.22
N ILE A 77 -8.39 -12.10 -9.27
CA ILE A 77 -7.17 -12.88 -9.02
C ILE A 77 -6.55 -13.18 -10.38
N ASN A 78 -6.07 -12.15 -11.08
CA ASN A 78 -5.43 -12.30 -12.39
C ASN A 78 -3.93 -12.55 -12.31
N ASP A 79 -3.30 -12.17 -11.20
CA ASP A 79 -1.85 -12.19 -11.05
C ASP A 79 -1.47 -12.50 -9.59
N PHE A 80 -0.70 -13.56 -9.40
CA PHE A 80 -0.24 -14.00 -8.08
C PHE A 80 0.81 -13.05 -7.49
N ASP A 81 1.55 -12.31 -8.32
CA ASP A 81 2.59 -11.37 -7.88
C ASP A 81 2.02 -10.24 -7.02
N LYS A 82 0.73 -9.90 -7.22
CA LYS A 82 0.02 -8.93 -6.38
C LYS A 82 -0.20 -9.42 -4.94
N TYR A 83 -0.24 -10.74 -4.75
CA TYR A 83 -0.56 -11.36 -3.48
C TYR A 83 0.67 -11.83 -2.73
N PHE A 84 1.72 -12.27 -3.41
CA PHE A 84 3.00 -12.61 -2.79
C PHE A 84 3.78 -11.34 -2.40
N SER A 85 4.79 -11.47 -1.53
CA SER A 85 5.59 -10.29 -1.09
C SER A 85 6.67 -9.90 -2.08
N VAL A 86 7.13 -10.82 -2.91
CA VAL A 86 8.22 -10.62 -3.86
C VAL A 86 7.70 -10.87 -5.28
N PRO A 87 7.55 -9.85 -6.13
CA PRO A 87 7.10 -10.06 -7.51
C PRO A 87 8.10 -10.91 -8.31
N SER A 88 7.65 -11.54 -9.40
CA SER A 88 8.49 -12.33 -10.30
C SER A 88 9.66 -11.56 -10.94
N SER A 89 9.57 -10.23 -10.98
CA SER A 89 10.62 -9.33 -11.48
C SER A 89 11.76 -9.07 -10.48
N TYR A 90 11.74 -9.71 -9.30
CA TYR A 90 12.74 -9.57 -8.26
C TYR A 90 13.50 -10.87 -8.01
N GLN A 91 14.79 -10.73 -7.72
CA GLN A 91 15.62 -11.82 -7.22
C GLN A 91 15.87 -11.62 -5.73
N TYR A 92 15.70 -12.69 -4.94
CA TYR A 92 15.86 -12.68 -3.50
C TYR A 92 16.61 -13.95 -3.05
N THR A 93 17.14 -13.95 -1.83
CA THR A 93 18.02 -15.03 -1.32
C THR A 93 17.27 -16.30 -0.86
N GLY A 94 16.09 -16.59 -1.43
CA GLY A 94 15.36 -17.84 -1.24
C GLY A 94 14.53 -17.99 0.05
N ASN A 95 14.47 -16.98 0.92
CA ASN A 95 13.56 -16.94 2.08
C ASN A 95 12.63 -15.72 1.98
N ASN A 96 11.35 -15.85 2.32
CA ASN A 96 10.44 -14.70 2.27
C ASN A 96 10.89 -13.62 3.27
N GLY A 97 10.83 -12.34 2.90
CA GLY A 97 11.40 -11.26 3.73
C GLY A 97 12.94 -11.24 3.78
N ALA A 98 13.62 -11.83 2.79
CA ALA A 98 15.06 -11.71 2.66
C ALA A 98 15.44 -10.56 1.73
N ALA A 99 16.71 -10.17 1.71
CA ALA A 99 17.18 -9.12 0.82
C ALA A 99 16.82 -9.46 -0.64
N ALA A 100 16.31 -8.46 -1.36
CA ALA A 100 15.85 -8.59 -2.72
C ALA A 100 16.22 -7.37 -3.55
N TYR A 101 16.46 -7.59 -4.84
CA TYR A 101 16.70 -6.52 -5.81
C TYR A 101 15.92 -6.78 -7.10
N SER A 102 15.62 -5.71 -7.84
CA SER A 102 14.88 -5.82 -9.10
C SER A 102 15.80 -6.29 -10.23
N LEU A 103 15.33 -7.25 -11.03
CA LEU A 103 15.97 -7.64 -12.28
C LEU A 103 15.77 -6.60 -13.38
N ILE A 104 14.74 -5.75 -13.22
CA ILE A 104 14.46 -4.64 -14.13
C ILE A 104 15.18 -3.40 -13.58
N TYR A 105 16.10 -2.87 -14.37
CA TYR A 105 16.77 -1.64 -14.00
C TYR A 105 15.76 -0.50 -13.82
N SER A 106 15.78 0.12 -12.65
CA SER A 106 15.00 1.32 -12.34
C SER A 106 15.92 2.33 -11.67
N PRO A 107 16.16 3.51 -12.29
CA PRO A 107 17.01 4.50 -11.67
C PRO A 107 16.32 5.07 -10.44
N PHE A 108 17.07 5.21 -9.33
CA PHE A 108 16.57 5.90 -8.16
C PHE A 108 16.56 7.42 -8.44
N ALA A 109 15.40 7.94 -8.83
CA ALA A 109 15.22 9.32 -9.25
C ALA A 109 14.58 10.22 -8.18
N LYS A 110 14.57 9.78 -6.90
CA LYS A 110 13.99 10.57 -5.81
C LYS A 110 14.99 11.65 -5.37
N PRO A 111 14.66 12.95 -5.50
CA PRO A 111 15.51 14.00 -4.96
C PRO A 111 15.40 14.01 -3.44
N GLY A 112 16.52 14.24 -2.75
CA GLY A 112 16.56 14.39 -1.29
C GLY A 112 17.54 13.44 -0.64
N TRP A 113 17.35 13.26 0.66
CA TRP A 113 18.19 12.39 1.47
C TRP A 113 17.86 10.92 1.22
N ASP A 114 18.90 10.11 1.11
CA ASP A 114 18.82 8.67 0.96
C ASP A 114 19.95 8.02 1.77
N ALA A 115 19.62 6.95 2.50
CA ALA A 115 20.58 6.20 3.29
C ALA A 115 21.34 5.15 2.46
N GLY A 116 20.88 4.84 1.25
CA GLY A 116 21.47 3.80 0.39
C GLY A 116 21.12 2.35 0.80
N PHE A 117 20.34 2.15 1.87
CA PHE A 117 19.92 0.82 2.34
C PHE A 117 18.62 0.36 1.65
N HIS A 118 18.73 -0.20 0.44
CA HIS A 118 17.57 -0.58 -0.39
C HIS A 118 17.22 -2.07 -0.38
N ALA A 119 18.03 -2.91 0.27
CA ALA A 119 17.89 -4.38 0.22
C ALA A 119 16.50 -4.91 0.65
N PHE A 120 15.74 -4.14 1.44
CA PHE A 120 14.43 -4.54 1.96
C PHE A 120 13.29 -3.61 1.54
N ASP A 121 13.50 -2.73 0.55
CA ASP A 121 12.52 -1.71 0.19
C ASP A 121 11.17 -2.28 -0.27
N ILE A 122 11.18 -3.44 -0.92
CA ILE A 122 9.96 -4.10 -1.41
C ILE A 122 8.97 -4.49 -0.28
N TYR A 123 9.44 -4.62 0.95
CA TYR A 123 8.62 -5.01 2.09
C TYR A 123 8.08 -3.81 2.88
N ARG A 124 8.56 -2.61 2.58
CA ARG A 124 8.21 -1.37 3.28
C ARG A 124 6.94 -0.80 2.69
N PHE A 125 6.04 -0.32 3.54
CA PHE A 125 5.04 0.63 3.09
C PHE A 125 5.68 2.00 2.90
N THR A 126 5.30 2.68 1.82
CA THR A 126 5.76 4.03 1.49
C THR A 126 4.60 5.02 1.53
N LEU A 127 4.95 6.30 1.71
CA LEU A 127 3.98 7.39 1.65
C LEU A 127 3.36 7.50 0.25
N GLU A 128 4.17 7.34 -0.80
CA GLU A 128 3.75 7.51 -2.19
C GLU A 128 2.71 6.45 -2.63
N GLU A 129 2.85 5.22 -2.14
CA GLU A 129 1.92 4.12 -2.44
C GLU A 129 0.66 4.13 -1.58
N SER A 130 0.55 5.08 -0.64
CA SER A 130 -0.59 5.17 0.26
C SER A 130 -1.83 5.67 -0.48
N LYS A 131 -2.93 4.96 -0.27
CA LYS A 131 -4.21 5.15 -0.97
C LYS A 131 -5.25 5.67 0.00
N PHE A 132 -6.02 6.66 -0.43
CA PHE A 132 -7.21 7.13 0.28
C PHE A 132 -8.44 6.47 -0.32
N TYR A 133 -9.08 5.61 0.46
CA TYR A 133 -10.23 4.84 0.04
C TYR A 133 -11.53 5.53 0.38
N LYS A 134 -12.51 5.43 -0.51
CA LYS A 134 -13.90 5.80 -0.28
C LYS A 134 -14.76 4.59 -0.59
N SER A 135 -15.53 4.15 0.40
CA SER A 135 -16.38 2.97 0.30
C SER A 135 -17.81 3.31 0.65
N ASN A 136 -18.78 2.69 -0.02
CA ASN A 136 -20.19 2.79 0.36
C ASN A 136 -20.53 1.97 1.63
N ARG A 137 -19.71 0.98 1.99
CA ARG A 137 -19.89 0.08 3.13
C ARG A 137 -18.56 -0.21 3.83
N PRO A 138 -18.54 -0.59 5.12
CA PRO A 138 -17.35 -1.12 5.75
C PRO A 138 -16.82 -2.33 4.98
N PHE A 139 -15.52 -2.34 4.68
CA PHE A 139 -14.86 -3.42 3.96
C PHE A 139 -13.60 -3.85 4.70
N THR A 140 -13.46 -5.17 4.87
CA THR A 140 -12.29 -5.79 5.47
C THR A 140 -11.81 -6.90 4.56
N GLN A 141 -10.51 -6.94 4.29
CA GLN A 141 -9.85 -8.04 3.60
C GLN A 141 -8.79 -8.62 4.52
N LEU A 142 -8.90 -9.92 4.78
CA LEU A 142 -7.89 -10.70 5.48
C LEU A 142 -7.27 -11.68 4.48
N SER A 143 -5.94 -11.69 4.40
CA SER A 143 -5.19 -12.66 3.62
C SER A 143 -4.24 -13.39 4.54
N TYR A 144 -4.28 -14.71 4.46
CA TYR A 144 -3.37 -15.61 5.16
C TYR A 144 -2.72 -16.51 4.13
N GLN A 145 -1.39 -16.50 4.10
CA GLN A 145 -0.61 -17.39 3.25
C GLN A 145 0.35 -18.18 4.12
N LEU A 146 0.35 -19.49 3.91
CA LEU A 146 1.28 -20.42 4.53
C LEU A 146 2.16 -21.00 3.43
N ALA A 147 3.47 -20.98 3.62
CA ALA A 147 4.43 -21.59 2.71
C ALA A 147 5.27 -22.64 3.45
N SER A 148 6.13 -23.32 2.69
CA SER A 148 6.99 -24.39 3.22
C SER A 148 7.84 -23.88 4.39
N GLY A 149 8.17 -24.74 5.35
CA GLY A 149 9.05 -24.36 6.46
C GLY A 149 8.43 -23.43 7.49
N LYS A 150 7.10 -23.46 7.70
CA LYS A 150 6.37 -22.59 8.65
C LYS A 150 6.45 -21.09 8.31
N GLU A 151 6.65 -20.77 7.04
CA GLU A 151 6.52 -19.40 6.55
C GLU A 151 5.07 -18.94 6.60
N GLN A 152 4.84 -17.74 7.12
CA GLN A 152 3.53 -17.15 7.30
C GLN A 152 3.53 -15.72 6.81
N MET A 153 2.51 -15.37 6.03
CA MET A 153 2.21 -14.00 5.69
C MET A 153 0.75 -13.68 6.01
N ILE A 154 0.56 -12.62 6.78
CA ILE A 154 -0.75 -12.11 7.18
C ILE A 154 -0.89 -10.70 6.64
N LYS A 155 -1.94 -10.45 5.87
CA LYS A 155 -2.33 -9.09 5.46
C LYS A 155 -3.72 -8.82 6.00
N ALA A 156 -3.88 -7.71 6.70
CA ALA A 156 -5.17 -7.25 7.21
C ALA A 156 -5.41 -5.82 6.73
N PHE A 157 -6.40 -5.66 5.86
CA PHE A 157 -6.81 -4.38 5.33
C PHE A 157 -8.24 -4.09 5.77
N HIS A 158 -8.51 -2.86 6.19
CA HIS A 158 -9.85 -2.40 6.50
C HIS A 158 -10.02 -0.97 6.04
N THR A 159 -11.18 -0.66 5.47
CA THR A 159 -11.56 0.71 5.13
C THR A 159 -13.05 0.92 5.33
N GLN A 160 -13.41 2.08 5.84
CA GLN A 160 -14.81 2.49 5.93
C GLN A 160 -14.97 4.00 5.80
N SER A 161 -16.15 4.41 5.37
CA SER A 161 -16.53 5.82 5.23
C SER A 161 -17.80 6.09 6.05
N PRO A 162 -17.68 6.24 7.39
CA PRO A 162 -18.87 6.40 8.25
C PRO A 162 -19.70 7.63 7.92
N ARG A 163 -19.08 8.63 7.27
CA ARG A 163 -19.74 9.82 6.75
C ARG A 163 -19.34 10.03 5.29
N PRO A 164 -20.18 10.64 4.44
CA PRO A 164 -19.84 10.90 3.03
C PRO A 164 -18.58 11.75 2.84
N ASN A 165 -18.17 12.47 3.88
CA ASN A 165 -17.10 13.44 3.90
C ASN A 165 -15.91 13.01 4.78
N TRP A 166 -15.93 11.79 5.33
CA TRP A 166 -14.83 11.26 6.12
C TRP A 166 -14.65 9.78 5.86
N SER A 167 -13.44 9.38 5.53
CA SER A 167 -13.05 8.00 5.36
C SER A 167 -11.73 7.72 6.04
N PHE A 168 -11.61 6.50 6.53
CA PHE A 168 -10.40 6.04 7.19
C PHE A 168 -10.21 4.55 6.93
N GLY A 169 -8.99 4.10 7.14
CA GLY A 169 -8.67 2.69 7.10
C GLY A 169 -7.27 2.40 7.62
N PHE A 170 -6.98 1.11 7.66
CA PHE A 170 -5.68 0.59 8.01
C PHE A 170 -5.27 -0.56 7.10
N ASP A 171 -3.97 -0.74 6.99
CA ASP A 171 -3.33 -1.82 6.27
C ASP A 171 -2.20 -2.35 7.16
N TYR A 172 -2.23 -3.64 7.47
CA TYR A 172 -1.25 -4.31 8.29
C TYR A 172 -0.70 -5.51 7.52
N ARG A 173 0.62 -5.65 7.53
CA ARG A 173 1.35 -6.76 6.91
C ARG A 173 2.33 -7.35 7.91
N LEU A 174 2.19 -8.64 8.15
CA LEU A 174 3.17 -9.47 8.85
C LEU A 174 3.76 -10.46 7.85
N VAL A 175 5.08 -10.47 7.71
CA VAL A 175 5.82 -11.52 6.99
C VAL A 175 6.74 -12.18 8.01
N SER A 176 6.60 -13.48 8.22
CA SER A 176 7.43 -14.23 9.15
C SER A 176 7.89 -15.52 8.50
N ALA A 177 9.20 -15.67 8.35
CA ALA A 177 9.78 -16.83 7.69
C ALA A 177 11.01 -17.31 8.45
N PRO A 178 11.02 -18.51 9.04
CA PRO A 178 12.18 -18.98 9.80
C PRO A 178 13.40 -19.30 8.93
N GLY A 179 13.23 -19.52 7.62
CA GLY A 179 14.29 -19.93 6.70
C GLY A 179 14.60 -21.42 6.79
N PHE A 180 15.59 -21.90 6.04
CA PHE A 180 15.98 -23.32 6.04
C PHE A 180 17.24 -23.60 6.86
N PHE A 181 18.10 -22.60 6.99
CA PHE A 181 19.35 -22.65 7.75
C PHE A 181 19.21 -21.88 9.06
N VAL A 182 20.12 -22.14 10.01
CA VAL A 182 20.28 -21.28 11.19
C VAL A 182 20.56 -19.84 10.77
N THR A 183 20.13 -18.90 11.62
CA THR A 183 20.29 -17.45 11.44
C THR A 183 19.80 -16.90 10.10
N GLN A 184 18.82 -17.56 9.47
CA GLN A 184 18.19 -17.11 8.22
C GLN A 184 16.78 -16.54 8.41
N ASN A 185 16.28 -16.42 9.64
CA ASN A 185 14.90 -16.02 9.91
C ASN A 185 14.62 -14.55 9.56
N SER A 186 13.42 -14.26 9.09
CA SER A 186 12.90 -12.91 8.81
C SER A 186 11.61 -12.67 9.58
N ASN A 187 11.40 -11.43 9.98
CA ASN A 187 10.15 -10.97 10.57
C ASN A 187 9.95 -9.50 10.22
N HIS A 188 8.92 -9.21 9.44
CA HIS A 188 8.59 -7.87 9.00
C HIS A 188 7.20 -7.53 9.48
N LYS A 189 7.08 -6.38 10.14
CA LYS A 189 5.83 -5.81 10.62
C LYS A 189 5.70 -4.44 10.01
N SER A 190 4.73 -4.29 9.11
CA SER A 190 4.45 -3.02 8.45
C SER A 190 3.01 -2.65 8.72
N TYR A 191 2.76 -1.41 9.10
CA TYR A 191 1.42 -0.89 9.28
C TYR A 191 1.29 0.46 8.62
N ARG A 192 0.09 0.74 8.12
CA ARG A 192 -0.28 2.00 7.52
C ARG A 192 -1.68 2.37 7.96
N LEU A 193 -1.84 3.59 8.47
CA LEU A 193 -3.14 4.19 8.78
C LEU A 193 -3.32 5.35 7.82
N PHE A 194 -4.52 5.48 7.26
CA PHE A 194 -4.86 6.59 6.38
C PHE A 194 -6.24 7.11 6.74
N SER A 195 -6.40 8.43 6.61
CA SER A 195 -7.66 9.10 6.86
C SER A 195 -7.75 10.34 5.97
N ASN A 196 -8.92 10.57 5.39
CA ASN A 196 -9.19 11.74 4.59
C ASN A 196 -10.54 12.33 4.97
N TYR A 197 -10.54 13.65 5.12
CA TYR A 197 -11.69 14.44 5.53
C TYR A 197 -11.92 15.56 4.52
N GLN A 198 -13.18 15.78 4.17
CA GLN A 198 -13.65 16.91 3.39
C GLN A 198 -14.68 17.68 4.22
N GLY A 199 -14.55 19.00 4.30
CA GLY A 199 -15.55 19.85 4.95
C GLY A 199 -16.89 19.80 4.22
N LYS A 200 -18.01 19.96 4.94
CA LYS A 200 -19.38 19.94 4.37
C LYS A 200 -19.57 20.91 3.20
N ARG A 201 -18.90 22.07 3.25
CA ARG A 201 -18.92 23.10 2.19
C ARG A 201 -17.89 22.89 1.08
N LYS A 202 -17.20 21.73 1.06
CA LYS A 202 -16.16 21.36 0.07
C LYS A 202 -15.00 22.35 -0.07
N ARG A 203 -14.77 23.20 0.95
CA ARG A 203 -13.67 24.20 0.99
C ARG A 203 -12.41 23.70 1.67
N TYR A 204 -12.55 22.90 2.71
CA TYR A 204 -11.43 22.39 3.48
C TYR A 204 -11.29 20.89 3.19
N ALA A 205 -10.08 20.42 2.96
CA ALA A 205 -9.78 18.99 2.98
C ALA A 205 -8.51 18.70 3.77
N ALA A 206 -8.50 17.59 4.50
CA ALA A 206 -7.38 17.13 5.28
C ALA A 206 -7.08 15.67 4.96
N PHE A 207 -5.79 15.34 4.90
CA PHE A 207 -5.26 14.03 4.61
C PHE A 207 -4.24 13.68 5.68
N LEU A 208 -4.39 12.53 6.30
CA LEU A 208 -3.50 12.01 7.32
C LEU A 208 -3.03 10.63 6.87
N ILE A 209 -1.71 10.41 6.92
CA ILE A 209 -1.09 9.11 6.73
C ILE A 209 -0.09 8.88 7.86
N LEU A 210 -0.14 7.70 8.45
CA LEU A 210 0.86 7.18 9.37
C LEU A 210 1.38 5.88 8.78
N VAL A 211 2.68 5.77 8.62
CA VAL A 211 3.34 4.54 8.17
C VAL A 211 4.40 4.16 9.18
N GLY A 212 4.41 2.89 9.57
CA GLY A 212 5.49 2.33 10.38
C GLY A 212 5.92 0.99 9.80
N ASN A 213 7.23 0.84 9.62
CA ASN A 213 7.84 -0.38 9.15
C ASN A 213 8.86 -0.84 10.20
N THR A 214 8.82 -2.13 10.55
CA THR A 214 9.84 -2.79 11.36
C THR A 214 10.25 -4.05 10.64
N ILE A 215 11.44 -4.01 10.08
CA ILE A 215 12.05 -5.10 9.32
C ILE A 215 13.13 -5.69 10.21
N LYS A 216 13.02 -6.97 10.50
CA LYS A 216 14.04 -7.76 11.17
C LYS A 216 14.43 -8.89 10.24
N LYS A 217 15.72 -9.00 9.94
CA LYS A 217 16.26 -10.08 9.13
C LYS A 217 17.55 -10.57 9.75
N SER A 218 17.60 -11.84 10.09
CA SER A 218 18.86 -12.49 10.45
C SER A 218 19.66 -12.84 9.20
N GLU A 219 20.98 -12.79 9.36
CA GLU A 219 21.94 -13.07 8.30
C GLU A 219 22.90 -14.15 8.75
N ASN A 220 23.11 -15.13 7.88
CA ASN A 220 23.91 -16.31 8.18
C ASN A 220 25.27 -16.35 7.46
N GLY A 221 25.52 -15.44 6.52
CA GLY A 221 26.79 -15.37 5.79
C GLY A 221 27.09 -16.60 4.92
N GLY A 222 26.07 -17.43 4.64
CA GLY A 222 26.25 -18.69 3.92
C GLY A 222 26.71 -19.86 4.79
N ILE A 223 26.78 -21.04 4.19
CA ILE A 223 27.28 -22.26 4.83
C ILE A 223 28.81 -22.25 4.86
N THR A 224 29.39 -22.92 5.85
CA THR A 224 30.86 -23.02 5.99
C THR A 224 31.49 -23.90 4.91
N GLN A 225 30.82 -24.99 4.51
CA GLN A 225 31.31 -25.93 3.50
C GLN A 225 30.15 -26.56 2.70
N ASP A 226 30.29 -26.65 1.38
CA ASP A 226 29.28 -27.21 0.48
C ASP A 226 29.08 -28.72 0.66
N SER A 227 30.11 -29.44 1.10
CA SER A 227 30.07 -30.88 1.39
C SER A 227 29.02 -31.25 2.44
N LEU A 228 28.68 -30.33 3.35
CA LEU A 228 27.68 -30.51 4.40
C LEU A 228 26.26 -30.67 3.85
N LEU A 229 26.00 -30.25 2.62
CA LEU A 229 24.70 -30.45 1.96
C LEU A 229 24.47 -31.91 1.56
N LEU A 230 25.54 -32.69 1.37
CA LEU A 230 25.49 -34.10 0.99
C LEU A 230 25.64 -35.03 2.19
N ASP A 231 25.99 -34.51 3.37
CA ASP A 231 26.21 -35.30 4.59
C ASP A 231 24.89 -35.86 5.14
N PRO A 232 24.74 -37.20 5.26
CA PRO A 232 23.57 -37.83 5.85
C PRO A 232 23.27 -37.41 7.31
N ASN A 233 24.26 -36.91 8.06
CA ASN A 233 24.07 -36.40 9.42
C ASN A 233 23.35 -35.04 9.45
N HIS A 234 23.39 -34.30 8.34
CA HIS A 234 22.80 -32.98 8.18
C HIS A 234 21.46 -33.00 7.40
N LYS A 235 20.65 -34.06 7.57
CA LYS A 235 19.31 -34.16 6.96
C LYS A 235 18.40 -32.97 7.24
N LYS A 236 18.55 -32.34 8.42
CA LYS A 236 17.88 -31.08 8.76
C LYS A 236 18.85 -29.94 8.47
N ARG A 237 18.53 -29.09 7.48
CA ARG A 237 19.40 -27.96 7.07
C ARG A 237 19.70 -26.96 8.19
N TYR A 238 18.86 -26.90 9.24
CA TYR A 238 19.13 -26.12 10.44
C TYR A 238 20.34 -26.59 11.26
N SER A 239 20.84 -27.81 11.10
CA SER A 239 22.06 -28.25 11.79
C SER A 239 23.34 -27.86 11.06
N ILE A 240 23.24 -27.33 9.84
CA ILE A 240 24.41 -26.99 9.03
C ILE A 240 25.06 -25.71 9.60
N PRO A 241 26.35 -25.75 9.95
CA PRO A 241 27.07 -24.56 10.42
C PRO A 241 27.17 -23.49 9.33
N VAL A 242 26.96 -22.25 9.77
CA VAL A 242 26.96 -21.03 8.94
C VAL A 242 28.05 -20.07 9.42
N ASN A 243 28.43 -19.12 8.56
CA ASN A 243 29.56 -18.22 8.84
C ASN A 243 29.20 -17.10 9.82
N LEU A 244 27.95 -16.63 9.83
CA LEU A 244 27.48 -15.55 10.69
C LEU A 244 26.37 -16.02 11.64
N GLY A 245 26.57 -15.77 12.92
CA GLY A 245 25.63 -16.11 13.98
C GLY A 245 25.76 -17.51 14.56
N ASN A 246 24.98 -17.77 15.61
CA ASN A 246 25.13 -18.97 16.43
C ASN A 246 24.17 -20.10 15.99
N ALA A 247 24.60 -21.35 16.16
CA ALA A 247 23.79 -22.56 15.98
C ALA A 247 22.73 -22.77 17.09
N ASN A 248 22.21 -21.69 17.67
CA ASN A 248 21.15 -21.81 18.67
C ASN A 248 19.85 -22.27 17.99
N LEU A 249 19.18 -23.25 18.60
CA LEU A 249 17.88 -23.75 18.17
C LEU A 249 16.86 -22.58 18.20
N PHE A 250 16.48 -22.12 17.03
CA PHE A 250 15.43 -21.12 16.87
C PHE A 250 14.06 -21.77 17.06
N GLU A 251 13.29 -21.32 18.05
CA GLU A 251 11.87 -21.62 18.12
C GLU A 251 11.07 -20.56 17.33
N PRO A 252 10.43 -20.92 16.22
CA PRO A 252 9.72 -19.96 15.38
C PRO A 252 8.45 -19.47 16.07
N ASN A 253 8.50 -18.24 16.61
CA ASN A 253 7.32 -17.49 17.01
C ASN A 253 7.11 -16.31 16.04
N PRO A 254 6.01 -16.29 15.25
CA PRO A 254 5.76 -15.25 14.26
C PRO A 254 5.55 -13.86 14.89
N PHE A 255 5.21 -13.79 16.18
CA PHE A 255 4.98 -12.55 16.90
C PHE A 255 6.21 -12.07 17.70
N LEU A 256 7.13 -12.99 18.02
CA LEU A 256 8.35 -12.75 18.81
C LEU A 256 9.56 -13.36 18.12
N SER A 257 10.25 -12.56 17.31
CA SER A 257 11.56 -12.89 16.75
C SER A 257 12.63 -12.01 17.40
N SER A 258 13.55 -12.66 18.11
CA SER A 258 14.86 -12.10 18.40
C SER A 258 15.75 -12.34 17.18
N VAL A 259 16.40 -11.27 16.72
CA VAL A 259 17.53 -11.37 15.79
C VAL A 259 18.76 -11.30 16.66
N THR A 260 19.63 -12.29 16.62
CA THR A 260 20.94 -12.27 17.33
C THR A 260 22.03 -11.70 16.42
N THR A 261 22.00 -12.10 15.15
CA THR A 261 22.93 -11.65 14.10
C THR A 261 22.15 -11.25 12.87
N GLY A 262 22.18 -9.97 12.50
CA GLY A 262 21.54 -9.44 11.30
C GLY A 262 21.01 -8.01 11.43
N ASN A 263 20.14 -7.66 10.49
CA ASN A 263 19.62 -6.31 10.25
C ASN A 263 18.26 -6.06 10.92
N ILE A 264 18.12 -4.89 11.55
CA ILE A 264 16.90 -4.38 12.18
C ILE A 264 16.67 -2.95 11.68
N TYR A 265 15.74 -2.78 10.74
CA TYR A 265 15.37 -1.48 10.19
C TYR A 265 14.03 -1.06 10.78
N LYS A 266 13.95 0.18 11.25
CA LYS A 266 12.74 0.78 11.80
C LYS A 266 12.51 2.13 11.16
N ASP A 267 11.36 2.27 10.54
CA ASP A 267 10.95 3.50 9.89
C ASP A 267 9.60 3.94 10.42
N PHE A 268 9.44 5.24 10.56
CA PHE A 268 8.18 5.84 10.89
C PHE A 268 8.01 7.12 10.08
N THR A 269 6.88 7.26 9.39
CA THR A 269 6.52 8.46 8.64
C THR A 269 5.15 8.94 9.10
N PHE A 270 5.10 10.17 9.59
CA PHE A 270 3.90 10.94 9.81
C PHE A 270 3.72 11.92 8.65
N PHE A 271 2.53 11.93 8.06
CA PHE A 271 2.20 12.86 7.00
C PHE A 271 0.82 13.48 7.26
N PHE A 272 0.77 14.80 7.25
CA PHE A 272 -0.47 15.56 7.35
C PHE A 272 -0.50 16.65 6.28
N ARG A 273 -1.54 16.63 5.44
CA ARG A 273 -1.78 17.67 4.46
C ARG A 273 -3.15 18.28 4.68
N GLN A 274 -3.16 19.60 4.79
CA GLN A 274 -4.38 20.39 4.84
C GLN A 274 -4.47 21.29 3.61
N THR A 275 -5.69 21.46 3.11
CA THR A 275 -6.00 22.30 1.96
C THR A 275 -7.20 23.15 2.27
N TYR A 276 -7.15 24.41 1.86
CA TYR A 276 -8.26 25.34 1.94
C TYR A 276 -8.45 26.03 0.59
N ASP A 277 -9.64 25.85 0.03
CA ASP A 277 -9.99 26.34 -1.28
C ASP A 277 -10.86 27.60 -1.18
N ILE A 278 -10.47 28.62 -1.93
CA ILE A 278 -11.13 29.91 -2.09
C ILE A 278 -11.71 29.98 -3.50
N GLY A 279 -12.97 30.39 -3.61
CA GLY A 279 -13.71 30.24 -4.86
C GLY A 279 -15.18 30.62 -4.76
N LYS A 280 -15.89 30.46 -5.88
CA LYS A 280 -17.31 30.79 -5.99
C LYS A 280 -18.15 29.71 -5.32
N ARG A 281 -19.10 30.16 -4.51
CA ARG A 281 -20.11 29.28 -3.89
C ARG A 281 -21.23 29.09 -4.89
N ASP A 282 -21.65 27.85 -5.05
CA ASP A 282 -22.88 27.50 -5.69
C ASP A 282 -23.61 26.48 -4.81
N SER A 283 -24.92 26.40 -4.89
CA SER A 283 -25.70 25.43 -4.13
C SER A 283 -26.82 24.94 -5.01
N VAL A 284 -26.86 23.62 -5.20
CA VAL A 284 -27.92 22.97 -5.96
C VAL A 284 -28.93 22.45 -4.95
N ALA A 285 -30.16 22.96 -5.01
CA ALA A 285 -31.27 22.39 -4.26
C ALA A 285 -31.66 21.05 -4.91
N ILE A 286 -31.63 19.96 -4.15
CA ILE A 286 -32.04 18.63 -4.61
C ILE A 286 -33.51 18.40 -4.25
N ASN A 287 -33.98 18.95 -3.13
CA ASN A 287 -35.38 18.95 -2.69
C ASN A 287 -35.66 20.19 -1.81
N ASP A 288 -36.92 20.42 -1.44
CA ASP A 288 -37.43 21.59 -0.67
C ASP A 288 -36.75 21.77 0.71
N SER A 289 -36.06 20.72 1.20
CA SER A 289 -35.31 20.73 2.47
C SER A 289 -33.83 20.34 2.36
N THR A 290 -33.31 19.98 1.18
CA THR A 290 -31.92 19.51 1.01
C THR A 290 -31.17 20.29 -0.05
N THR A 291 -30.12 21.00 0.39
CA THR A 291 -29.17 21.72 -0.48
C THR A 291 -27.84 20.98 -0.50
N GLU A 292 -27.35 20.63 -1.69
CA GLU A 292 -25.98 20.15 -1.86
C GLU A 292 -25.08 21.33 -2.23
N TYR A 293 -24.00 21.51 -1.46
CA TYR A 293 -23.00 22.53 -1.76
C TYR A 293 -22.15 22.09 -2.94
N LEU A 294 -22.11 22.95 -3.96
CA LEU A 294 -21.23 22.82 -5.10
C LEU A 294 -20.22 23.98 -5.04
N PHE A 295 -18.93 23.65 -5.05
CA PHE A 295 -17.90 24.64 -4.84
C PHE A 295 -16.90 24.59 -5.99
N TYR A 296 -16.72 25.74 -6.65
CA TYR A 296 -15.76 25.89 -7.72
C TYR A 296 -14.50 26.57 -7.17
N PRO A 297 -13.43 25.79 -6.87
CA PRO A 297 -12.19 26.34 -6.35
C PRO A 297 -11.52 27.19 -7.43
N LYS A 298 -11.07 28.39 -7.05
CA LYS A 298 -10.24 29.26 -7.90
C LYS A 298 -8.80 29.32 -7.42
N LEU A 299 -8.60 29.26 -6.11
CA LEU A 299 -7.30 29.27 -5.45
C LEU A 299 -7.31 28.20 -4.36
N ARG A 300 -6.26 27.38 -4.29
CA ARG A 300 -6.05 26.38 -3.24
C ARG A 300 -4.81 26.76 -2.44
N ILE A 301 -4.98 26.96 -1.14
CA ILE A 301 -3.87 27.06 -0.19
C ILE A 301 -3.64 25.66 0.37
N GLN A 302 -2.41 25.16 0.28
CA GLN A 302 -2.03 23.83 0.71
C GLN A 302 -0.83 23.90 1.64
N HIS A 303 -0.91 23.19 2.76
CA HIS A 303 0.21 23.00 3.68
C HIS A 303 0.39 21.51 3.93
N SER A 304 1.60 21.01 3.71
CA SER A 304 1.95 19.60 3.95
C SER A 304 3.07 19.56 4.98
N PHE A 305 2.86 18.78 6.04
CA PHE A 305 3.84 18.49 7.06
C PHE A 305 4.18 17.00 6.98
N THR A 306 5.47 16.71 6.87
CA THR A 306 5.99 15.35 6.85
C THR A 306 7.06 15.26 7.92
N TYR A 307 7.02 14.21 8.72
CA TYR A 307 8.08 13.87 9.66
C TYR A 307 8.41 12.40 9.46
N SER A 308 9.66 12.11 9.12
CA SER A 308 10.15 10.77 8.89
C SER A 308 11.33 10.47 9.80
N SER A 309 11.31 9.32 10.46
CA SER A 309 12.43 8.80 11.24
C SER A 309 12.85 7.46 10.67
N TYR A 310 14.16 7.30 10.48
CA TYR A 310 14.80 6.08 9.99
C TYR A 310 15.83 5.62 11.01
N ASN A 311 15.85 4.33 11.32
CA ASN A 311 16.81 3.74 12.23
C ASN A 311 17.25 2.39 11.65
N PHE A 312 18.50 2.35 11.18
CA PHE A 312 19.14 1.17 10.63
C PHE A 312 20.10 0.63 11.68
N PHE A 313 19.92 -0.63 12.04
CA PHE A 313 20.73 -1.26 13.08
C PHE A 313 21.14 -2.64 12.63
N TYR A 314 22.43 -2.85 12.45
CA TYR A 314 23.04 -4.16 12.33
C TYR A 314 23.62 -4.56 13.68
N LYS A 315 23.43 -5.82 14.08
CA LYS A 315 24.15 -6.37 15.21
C LYS A 315 24.55 -7.82 14.98
N ASP A 316 25.65 -8.21 15.59
CA ASP A 316 26.13 -9.56 15.70
C ASP A 316 26.67 -9.77 17.12
N GLU A 317 26.00 -10.64 17.88
CA GLU A 317 26.34 -10.89 19.28
C GLU A 317 27.59 -11.79 19.44
N LYS A 318 28.01 -12.49 18.39
CA LYS A 318 29.17 -13.39 18.39
C LYS A 318 29.96 -13.25 17.08
N ALA A 319 30.42 -12.04 16.81
CA ALA A 319 31.22 -11.74 15.63
C ALA A 319 32.62 -12.37 15.73
N ASP A 320 33.02 -13.12 14.72
CA ASP A 320 34.37 -13.71 14.61
C ASP A 320 35.35 -12.67 14.04
N SER A 321 36.41 -12.39 14.80
CA SER A 321 37.44 -11.42 14.41
C SER A 321 38.12 -11.72 13.07
N ILE A 322 38.28 -12.99 12.69
CA ILE A 322 38.93 -13.40 11.45
C ILE A 322 38.00 -13.14 10.27
N ILE A 323 36.72 -13.51 10.40
CA ILE A 323 35.70 -13.27 9.37
C ILE A 323 35.53 -11.78 9.15
N TYR A 324 35.38 -11.00 10.23
CA TYR A 324 35.16 -9.56 10.12
C TYR A 324 36.36 -8.80 9.56
N LYS A 325 37.58 -9.24 9.89
CA LYS A 325 38.79 -8.67 9.28
C LYS A 325 38.86 -8.99 7.78
N ASN A 326 38.55 -10.22 7.39
CA ASN A 326 38.68 -10.66 5.99
C ASN A 326 37.56 -10.11 5.09
N TRP A 327 36.31 -10.03 5.59
CA TRP A 327 35.14 -9.66 4.77
C TRP A 327 34.80 -8.18 4.85
N TYR A 328 35.06 -7.54 6.00
CA TYR A 328 34.62 -6.18 6.29
C TYR A 328 35.76 -5.25 6.71
N ASP A 329 37.02 -5.69 6.62
CA ASP A 329 38.22 -4.94 7.04
C ASP A 329 38.09 -4.32 8.46
N THR A 330 37.42 -5.06 9.35
CA THR A 330 37.07 -4.57 10.70
C THR A 330 37.78 -5.42 11.76
N THR A 331 38.52 -4.76 12.66
CA THR A 331 39.25 -5.42 13.75
C THR A 331 38.45 -5.43 15.05
N LEU A 332 38.16 -6.61 15.58
CA LEU A 332 37.54 -6.80 16.89
C LEU A 332 38.60 -6.92 18.00
N LYS A 333 38.22 -6.60 19.25
CA LYS A 333 39.16 -6.63 20.39
C LYS A 333 39.45 -8.06 20.87
N LEU A 334 38.44 -8.92 20.81
CA LEU A 334 38.51 -10.32 21.20
C LEU A 334 38.32 -11.23 19.96
N PRO A 335 38.77 -12.50 20.01
CA PRO A 335 38.55 -13.45 18.92
C PRO A 335 37.06 -13.61 18.55
N ILE A 336 36.20 -13.54 19.57
CA ILE A 336 34.75 -13.45 19.45
C ILE A 336 34.32 -12.24 20.27
N ASP A 337 33.65 -11.27 19.65
CA ASP A 337 33.18 -10.05 20.29
C ASP A 337 31.77 -9.68 19.79
N THR A 338 31.12 -8.72 20.44
CA THR A 338 29.88 -8.12 19.93
C THR A 338 30.19 -7.01 18.94
N PHE A 339 29.62 -7.07 17.74
CA PHE A 339 29.69 -6.00 16.76
C PHE A 339 28.31 -5.39 16.54
N TYR A 340 28.22 -4.07 16.45
CA TYR A 340 27.00 -3.40 16.06
C TYR A 340 27.29 -2.11 15.30
N ALA A 341 26.46 -1.84 14.30
CA ALA A 341 26.46 -0.60 13.54
C ALA A 341 25.06 0.00 13.60
N LYS A 342 24.97 1.29 13.92
CA LYS A 342 23.68 1.97 14.07
C LYS A 342 23.70 3.33 13.39
N GLU A 343 22.71 3.54 12.54
CA GLU A 343 22.44 4.84 11.96
C GLU A 343 21.02 5.29 12.28
N ARG A 344 20.87 6.58 12.61
CA ARG A 344 19.56 7.17 12.91
C ARG A 344 19.46 8.52 12.23
N TRP A 345 18.36 8.68 11.49
CA TRP A 345 18.07 9.86 10.72
C TRP A 345 16.64 10.33 11.01
N SER A 346 16.43 11.64 10.99
CA SER A 346 15.11 12.25 11.11
C SER A 346 15.02 13.44 10.17
N VAL A 347 13.97 13.48 9.36
CA VAL A 347 13.74 14.48 8.31
C VAL A 347 12.34 15.05 8.42
#